data_AF-A0A2V7DJS0-F1
#
_entry.id   AF-A0A2V7DJS0-F1
#
_cell.length_a   1.000
_cell.length_b   1.000
_cell.length_c   1.000
_cell.angle_alpha   90.00
_cell.angle_beta   90.00
_cell.angle_gamma   90.00
#
_symmetry.space_group_name_H-M   'P 1'
#
loop_
_entity.id
_entity.type
_entity.pdbx_description
1 polymer ?
#
loop_
_entity_poly.entity_id
_entity_poly.type
_entity_poly.pdbx_seq_one_letter_code
_entity_poly.pdbx_strand_id
1 'polypeptide(L)'
;MLWDVLGRVVDAHYPGARLLPRLIVGFTDAPYFREHGAVAYGFGLFSRTMTAEAMSGRFHGNDERIDVESLALTTQAWLDVCQLFLE
;
A
#
# COMPACT_ATOMS: atom_id res chain seq x y z
N MET A 1 10.77 12.60 0.68
CA MET A 1 9.56 12.58 1.55
C MET A 1 8.93 11.20 1.49
N LEU A 2 7.99 10.86 2.39
CA LEU A 2 7.37 9.51 2.43
C LEU A 2 6.81 9.09 1.06
N TRP A 3 6.15 10.01 0.35
CA TRP A 3 5.64 9.76 -1.01
C TRP A 3 6.71 9.31 -2.00
N ASP A 4 7.89 9.94 -1.99
CA ASP A 4 9.00 9.61 -2.89
C ASP A 4 9.60 8.24 -2.57
N VAL A 5 9.69 7.90 -1.27
CA VAL A 5 10.14 6.57 -0.82
C VAL A 5 9.17 5.51 -1.31
N LEU A 6 7.86 5.70 -1.13
CA LEU A 6 6.85 4.79 -1.67
C LEU A 6 7.02 4.63 -3.19
N GLY A 7 7.33 5.72 -3.91
CA GLY A 7 7.56 5.69 -5.35
C GLY A 7 8.76 4.82 -5.74
N ARG A 8 9.88 4.95 -5.03
CA ARG A 8 11.09 4.15 -5.24
C ARG A 8 10.85 2.66 -4.95
N VAL A 9 10.12 2.35 -3.88
CA VAL A 9 9.76 0.97 -3.53
C VAL A 9 8.88 0.36 -4.62
N VAL A 10 7.87 1.08 -5.09
CA VAL A 10 7.00 0.59 -6.18
C VAL A 10 7.80 0.32 -7.45
N ASP A 11 8.70 1.22 -7.84
CA ASP A 11 9.53 1.05 -9.05
C ASP A 11 10.50 -0.13 -8.94
N ALA A 12 11.06 -0.39 -7.75
CA ALA A 12 11.98 -1.51 -7.52
C ALA A 12 11.30 -2.88 -7.71
N HIS A 13 10.04 -3.01 -7.31
CA HIS A 13 9.27 -4.26 -7.47
C HIS A 13 8.55 -4.35 -8.81
N TYR A 14 8.07 -3.22 -9.33
CA TYR A 14 7.41 -3.13 -10.64
C TYR A 14 8.00 -1.97 -11.45
N PRO A 15 9.08 -2.21 -12.22
CA PRO A 15 9.75 -1.18 -13.00
C PRO A 15 8.79 -0.44 -13.93
N GLY A 16 8.80 0.90 -13.85
CA GLY A 16 7.93 1.78 -14.63
C GLY A 16 6.50 1.91 -14.08
N ALA A 17 6.15 1.25 -12.97
CA ALA A 17 4.89 1.49 -12.29
C ALA A 17 4.87 2.90 -11.67
N ARG A 18 3.68 3.49 -11.63
CA ARG A 18 3.48 4.84 -11.09
C ARG A 18 2.54 4.79 -9.90
N LEU A 19 2.91 5.49 -8.83
CA LEU A 19 1.97 5.81 -7.76
C LEU A 19 0.88 6.74 -8.28
N LEU A 20 -0.36 6.42 -7.92
CA LEU A 20 -1.53 7.24 -8.20
C LEU A 20 -2.08 7.78 -6.87
N PRO A 21 -2.36 9.08 -6.76
CA PRO A 21 -3.01 9.64 -5.58
C PRO A 21 -4.48 9.22 -5.58
N ARG A 22 -4.79 8.12 -4.90
CA ARG A 22 -6.15 7.62 -4.77
C ARG A 22 -6.71 7.92 -3.38
N LEU A 23 -7.98 8.30 -3.35
CA LEU A 23 -8.79 8.32 -2.13
C LEU A 23 -9.61 7.03 -2.11
N ILE A 24 -9.60 6.33 -0.99
CA ILE A 24 -10.50 5.20 -0.74
C ILE A 24 -11.62 5.66 0.19
N VAL A 25 -12.81 5.11 -0.01
CA VAL A 25 -13.91 5.25 0.93
C VAL A 25 -13.76 4.22 2.06
N GLY A 26 -14.36 4.49 3.22
CA GLY A 26 -14.22 3.66 4.42
C GLY A 26 -13.52 4.42 5.54
N PHE A 27 -12.94 3.69 6.49
CA PHE A 27 -12.25 4.24 7.65
C PHE A 27 -10.79 3.79 7.70
N THR A 28 -9.91 4.69 8.11
CA THR A 28 -8.49 4.44 8.40
C THR A 28 -8.09 5.32 9.57
N ASP A 29 -6.97 4.99 10.23
CA ASP A 29 -6.44 5.81 11.33
C ASP A 29 -5.68 7.07 10.85
N ALA A 30 -5.57 7.27 9.53
CA ALA A 30 -4.80 8.36 8.93
C ALA A 30 -5.22 9.77 9.40
N PRO A 31 -6.52 10.11 9.59
CA PRO A 31 -6.91 11.40 10.15
C PRO A 31 -6.31 11.68 11.52
N TYR A 32 -6.33 10.71 12.44
CA TYR A 32 -5.78 10.86 13.80
C TYR A 32 -4.26 11.06 13.79
N PHE A 33 -3.54 10.33 12.93
CA PHE A 33 -2.10 10.56 12.74
C PHE A 33 -1.80 11.96 12.20
N ARG A 34 -2.62 12.46 11.26
CA ARG A 34 -2.47 13.80 10.68
C ARG A 34 -2.75 14.91 11.69
N GLU A 35 -3.68 14.72 12.62
CA GLU A 35 -3.92 15.65 13.74
C GLU A 35 -2.67 15.84 14.62
N HIS A 36 -1.78 14.85 14.65
CA HIS A 36 -0.51 14.88 15.37
C HIS A 36 0.69 15.25 14.47
N GLY A 37 0.43 15.81 13.29
CA GLY A 37 1.47 16.33 12.39
C GLY A 37 2.14 15.28 11.48
N ALA A 38 1.70 14.02 11.51
CA ALA A 38 2.27 12.99 10.66
C ALA A 38 1.73 13.05 9.22
N VAL A 39 2.58 12.68 8.26
CA VAL A 39 2.14 12.36 6.89
C VAL A 39 1.72 10.88 6.87
N ALA A 40 0.47 10.61 6.50
CA ALA A 40 -0.09 9.26 6.47
C ALA A 40 -0.64 8.90 5.09
N TYR A 41 -0.26 7.73 4.57
CA TYR A 41 -0.79 7.12 3.34
C TYR A 41 -1.18 5.66 3.62
N GLY A 42 -2.29 5.21 3.05
CA GLY A 42 -2.56 3.77 2.95
C GLY A 42 -1.72 3.19 1.82
N PHE A 43 -0.99 2.10 2.08
CA PHE A 43 -0.07 1.53 1.12
C PHE A 43 -0.02 0.00 1.19
N GLY A 44 -0.03 -0.63 0.02
CA GLY A 44 0.15 -2.07 -0.17
C GLY A 44 0.58 -2.34 -1.61
N LEU A 45 1.33 -3.42 -1.81
CA LEU A 45 1.80 -3.88 -3.11
C LEU A 45 1.27 -5.29 -3.37
N PHE A 46 0.49 -5.44 -4.42
CA PHE A 46 -0.26 -6.66 -4.70
C PHE A 46 0.22 -7.32 -6.00
N SER A 47 0.02 -8.63 -6.10
CA SER A 47 0.32 -9.38 -7.32
C SER A 47 -0.51 -8.85 -8.49
N ARG A 48 -0.05 -9.13 -9.72
CA ARG A 48 -0.74 -8.67 -10.95
C ARG A 48 -2.15 -9.23 -11.13
N THR A 49 -2.49 -10.28 -10.37
CA THR A 49 -3.81 -10.90 -10.40
C THR A 49 -4.81 -10.21 -9.48
N MET A 50 -4.35 -9.42 -8.51
CA MET A 50 -5.21 -8.66 -7.61
C MET A 50 -5.71 -7.39 -8.30
N THR A 51 -6.98 -7.39 -8.69
CA THR A 51 -7.63 -6.20 -9.25
C THR A 51 -8.17 -5.31 -8.14
N ALA A 52 -8.38 -4.01 -8.44
CA ALA A 52 -8.99 -3.09 -7.49
C ALA A 52 -10.41 -3.51 -7.09
N GLU A 53 -11.17 -4.08 -8.03
CA GLU A 53 -12.52 -4.62 -7.77
C GLU A 53 -12.47 -5.83 -6.84
N ALA A 54 -11.57 -6.79 -7.09
CA ALA A 54 -11.41 -7.96 -6.24
C ALA A 54 -10.99 -7.57 -4.81
N MET A 55 -10.06 -6.62 -4.68
CA MET A 55 -9.65 -6.10 -3.38
C MET A 55 -10.82 -5.43 -2.65
N SER A 56 -11.54 -4.53 -3.32
CA SER A 56 -12.66 -3.80 -2.72
C SER A 56 -13.84 -4.71 -2.35
N GLY A 57 -14.13 -5.74 -3.15
CA GLY A 57 -15.24 -6.66 -2.89
C GLY A 57 -14.96 -7.69 -1.80
N ARG A 58 -13.68 -7.91 -1.46
CA ARG A 58 -13.28 -8.85 -0.41
C ARG A 58 -13.14 -8.22 0.96
N PHE A 59 -12.90 -6.92 1.04
CA PHE A 59 -12.78 -6.23 2.33
C PHE A 59 -14.09 -6.34 3.12
N HIS A 60 -14.08 -7.11 4.22
CA HIS A 60 -15.28 -7.49 4.99
C HIS A 60 -16.35 -8.23 4.16
N GLY A 61 -15.93 -8.83 3.05
CA GLY A 61 -16.81 -9.54 2.12
C GLY A 61 -16.92 -11.03 2.44
N ASN A 62 -17.76 -11.73 1.67
CA ASN A 62 -17.83 -13.19 1.75
C ASN A 62 -16.53 -13.82 1.25
N ASP A 63 -16.04 -14.83 1.96
CA ASP A 63 -14.83 -15.57 1.60
C ASP A 63 -13.62 -14.63 1.39
N GLU A 64 -13.47 -13.68 2.31
CA GLU A 64 -12.36 -12.73 2.34
C GLU A 64 -11.02 -13.50 2.31
N ARG A 65 -10.19 -13.16 1.32
CA ARG A 65 -8.90 -13.80 1.08
C ARG A 65 -7.99 -12.95 0.22
N ILE A 66 -6.70 -13.26 0.30
CA ILE A 66 -5.65 -12.66 -0.52
C ILE A 66 -4.69 -13.76 -0.96
N ASP A 67 -4.07 -13.61 -2.13
CA ASP A 67 -3.05 -14.54 -2.58
C ASP A 67 -1.75 -14.37 -1.77
N VAL A 68 -1.00 -15.47 -1.63
CA VAL A 68 0.25 -15.48 -0.85
C VAL A 68 1.33 -14.57 -1.46
N GLU A 69 1.32 -14.40 -2.78
CA GLU A 69 2.25 -13.51 -3.48
C GLU A 69 2.01 -12.05 -3.07
N SER A 70 0.76 -11.57 -3.05
CA SER A 70 0.42 -10.23 -2.56
C SER A 70 0.81 -10.00 -1.09
N LEU A 71 0.64 -11.01 -0.23
CA LEU A 71 1.09 -10.96 1.16
C LEU A 71 2.61 -10.81 1.26
N ALA A 72 3.36 -11.59 0.48
CA ALA A 72 4.82 -11.51 0.44
C ALA A 72 5.31 -10.15 -0.13
N LEU A 73 4.71 -9.69 -1.23
CA LEU A 73 5.03 -8.41 -1.87
C LEU A 73 4.80 -7.23 -0.93
N THR A 74 3.64 -7.15 -0.26
CA THR A 74 3.37 -6.06 0.69
C THR A 74 4.32 -6.11 1.88
N THR A 75 4.62 -7.31 2.40
CA THR A 75 5.56 -7.47 3.52
C THR A 75 6.95 -6.94 3.15
N GLN A 76 7.50 -7.36 2.00
CA GLN A 76 8.80 -6.89 1.55
C GLN A 76 8.79 -5.39 1.28
N ALA A 77 7.74 -4.89 0.61
CA ALA A 77 7.62 -3.46 0.34
C ALA A 77 7.62 -2.61 1.62
N TRP A 78 6.99 -3.06 2.70
CA TRP A 78 7.04 -2.34 3.99
C TRP A 78 8.42 -2.34 4.63
N LEU A 79 9.16 -3.45 4.54
CA LEU A 79 10.56 -3.49 5.00
C LEU A 79 11.42 -2.50 4.21
N ASP A 80 11.26 -2.48 2.89
CA ASP A 80 11.99 -1.56 2.01
C ASP A 80 11.64 -0.09 2.30
N VAL A 81 10.37 0.21 2.58
CA VAL A 81 9.95 1.56 3.01
C VAL A 81 10.63 1.95 4.31
N CYS A 82 10.63 1.08 5.32
CA CYS A 82 11.30 1.35 6.59
C CYS A 82 12.79 1.60 6.39
N GLN A 83 13.46 0.75 5.59
CA GLN A 83 14.88 0.92 5.31
C GLN A 83 15.15 2.26 4.61
N LEU A 84 14.47 2.54 3.50
CA LEU A 84 14.69 3.74 2.69
C LEU A 84 14.22 5.05 3.33
N PHE A 85 13.32 4.98 4.31
CA PHE A 85 12.81 6.17 5.00
C PHE A 85 13.61 6.54 6.25
N LEU A 86 14.25 5.55 6.89
CA LEU A 86 15.02 5.75 8.13
C LEU A 86 16.52 5.94 7.88
N GLU A 87 17.03 5.49 6.74
CA GLU A 87 18.39 5.76 6.25
C GLU A 87 18.45 7.09 5.48
#